data_AF-A0A1V1PLC1-F1
#
_entry.id   AF-A0A1V1PLC1-F1
#
_cell.length_a   1.000
_cell.length_b   1.000
_cell.length_c   1.000
_cell.angle_alpha   90.00
_cell.angle_beta   90.00
_cell.angle_gamma   90.00
#
_symmetry.space_group_name_H-M   'P 1'
#
loop_
_entity.id
_entity.type
_entity.pdbx_description
1 polymer ?
#
loop_
_entity_poly.entity_id
_entity_poly.type
_entity_poly.pdbx_seq_one_letter_code
_entity_poly.pdbx_strand_id
1 'polypeptide(L)'
;MRWNVEAENSRQRPRVFCASMADVFEDRRDLDVHRERLWLLIDSTPHLDWLLLTKRPQNVAALAPWGTRWPENVWLGATIENQKVADERMDDLAAIPARVRFVSAEPLLSALDLRHWLGPKVHWVITGGESGGKARPPNPTWFRSLRDQCQERGAAFHFKQWGEWVPASASANGGRVQSRIVTDGAIMLRLGKKAAGRELDGRTWDELPTTKRTKPSRSSTTSPKAGEPSRRSSASKLLSGPKAKRA
;
A
#
# COMPACT_ATOMS: atom_id res chain seq x y z
N MET A 1 -3.53 -11.40 -15.56
CA MET A 1 -4.50 -10.25 -15.53
C MET A 1 -4.14 -9.29 -16.67
N ARG A 2 -5.10 -8.81 -17.49
CA ARG A 2 -4.80 -7.97 -18.69
C ARG A 2 -3.98 -6.72 -18.36
N TRP A 3 -4.35 -6.01 -17.29
CA TRP A 3 -3.64 -4.80 -16.84
C TRP A 3 -2.17 -5.04 -16.50
N ASN A 4 -1.80 -6.22 -16.00
CA ASN A 4 -0.41 -6.53 -15.71
C ASN A 4 0.42 -6.68 -17.00
N VAL A 5 -0.17 -7.30 -18.03
CA VAL A 5 0.48 -7.45 -19.35
C VAL A 5 0.65 -6.08 -20.00
N GLU A 6 -0.36 -5.23 -19.93
CA GLU A 6 -0.29 -3.85 -20.42
C GLU A 6 0.75 -3.01 -19.66
N ALA A 7 0.92 -3.27 -18.35
CA ALA A 7 1.86 -2.55 -17.50
C ALA A 7 3.31 -3.01 -17.62
N GLU A 8 3.58 -4.19 -18.18
CA GLU A 8 4.94 -4.78 -18.26
C GLU A 8 5.96 -3.84 -18.91
N ASN A 9 5.55 -3.16 -19.98
CA ASN A 9 6.38 -2.22 -20.71
C ASN A 9 6.15 -0.75 -20.31
N SER A 10 5.27 -0.51 -19.32
CA SER A 10 5.00 0.82 -18.82
C SER A 10 6.11 1.32 -17.91
N ARG A 11 6.33 2.65 -17.91
CA ARG A 11 7.20 3.30 -16.93
C ARG A 11 6.55 3.40 -15.54
N GLN A 12 5.23 3.27 -15.45
CA GLN A 12 4.44 3.35 -14.23
C GLN A 12 3.68 2.05 -13.99
N ARG A 13 3.63 1.61 -12.73
CA ARG A 13 2.82 0.47 -12.32
C ARG A 13 1.41 0.96 -11.98
N PRO A 14 0.36 0.46 -12.64
CA PRO A 14 -0.99 0.72 -12.20
C PRO A 14 -1.18 0.24 -10.76
N ARG A 15 -1.94 1.00 -9.98
CA ARG A 15 -2.22 0.67 -8.59
C ARG A 15 -3.56 -0.02 -8.46
N VAL A 16 -3.57 -1.13 -7.72
CA VAL A 16 -4.77 -1.92 -7.48
C VAL A 16 -5.06 -1.91 -5.99
N PHE A 17 -6.15 -1.26 -5.61
CA PHE A 17 -6.67 -1.36 -4.25
C PHE A 17 -7.39 -2.70 -4.07
N CYS A 18 -6.86 -3.54 -3.19
CA CYS A 18 -7.42 -4.86 -2.94
C CYS A 18 -8.39 -4.82 -1.75
N ALA A 19 -9.35 -5.76 -1.74
CA ALA A 19 -10.23 -6.01 -0.60
C ALA A 19 -10.99 -4.76 -0.13
N SER A 20 -11.63 -4.02 -1.05
CA SER A 20 -12.26 -2.72 -0.73
C SER A 20 -13.35 -2.74 0.35
N MET A 21 -13.90 -3.92 0.64
CA MET A 21 -14.93 -4.14 1.66
C MET A 21 -14.53 -5.27 2.64
N ALA A 22 -13.26 -5.67 2.69
CA ALA A 22 -12.77 -6.76 3.52
C ALA A 22 -11.42 -6.39 4.17
N ASP A 23 -11.00 -7.18 5.16
CA ASP A 23 -9.68 -7.04 5.79
C ASP A 23 -8.90 -8.35 5.59
N VAL A 24 -7.87 -8.31 4.75
CA VAL A 24 -7.05 -9.48 4.38
C VAL A 24 -6.38 -10.10 5.62
N PHE A 25 -6.10 -9.27 6.63
CA PHE A 25 -5.36 -9.64 7.84
C PHE A 25 -6.27 -9.87 9.05
N GLU A 26 -7.57 -10.10 8.81
CA GLU A 26 -8.46 -10.63 9.83
C GLU A 26 -8.07 -12.07 10.20
N ASP A 27 -7.85 -12.32 11.48
CA ASP A 27 -7.42 -13.61 12.01
C ASP A 27 -8.59 -14.59 12.09
N ARG A 28 -8.92 -15.14 10.93
CA ARG A 28 -10.01 -16.08 10.68
C ARG A 28 -9.54 -17.15 9.73
N ARG A 29 -9.58 -18.42 10.15
CA ARG A 29 -9.08 -19.54 9.34
C ARG A 29 -9.88 -19.79 8.08
N ASP A 30 -11.17 -19.47 8.07
CA ASP A 30 -11.99 -19.56 6.85
C ASP A 30 -11.52 -18.60 5.75
N LEU A 31 -10.67 -17.61 6.07
CA LEU A 31 -10.06 -16.70 5.11
C LEU A 31 -8.72 -17.21 4.53
N ASP A 32 -8.17 -18.32 5.03
CA ASP A 32 -6.84 -18.81 4.61
C ASP A 32 -6.76 -19.09 3.11
N VAL A 33 -7.74 -19.82 2.56
CA VAL A 33 -7.82 -20.12 1.12
C VAL A 33 -7.94 -18.83 0.28
N HIS A 34 -8.61 -17.81 0.80
CA HIS A 34 -8.73 -16.52 0.11
C HIS A 34 -7.42 -15.73 0.13
N ARG A 35 -6.70 -15.76 1.26
CA ARG A 35 -5.34 -15.21 1.38
C ARG A 35 -4.38 -15.89 0.41
N GLU A 36 -4.34 -17.22 0.38
CA GLU A 36 -3.47 -17.98 -0.54
C GLU A 36 -3.70 -17.61 -2.01
N ARG A 37 -4.97 -17.53 -2.43
CA ARG A 37 -5.33 -17.09 -3.78
C ARG A 37 -4.87 -15.67 -4.09
N LEU A 38 -4.97 -14.77 -3.10
CA LEU A 38 -4.51 -13.39 -3.25
C LEU A 38 -2.98 -13.34 -3.37
N TRP A 39 -2.24 -14.09 -2.56
CA TRP A 39 -0.78 -14.14 -2.62
C TRP A 39 -0.30 -14.61 -3.99
N LEU A 40 -0.86 -15.71 -4.52
CA LEU A 40 -0.56 -16.20 -5.87
C LEU A 40 -0.89 -15.18 -6.97
N LEU A 41 -1.98 -14.42 -6.80
CA LEU A 41 -2.33 -13.35 -7.74
C LEU A 41 -1.34 -12.19 -7.70
N ILE A 42 -0.90 -11.78 -6.51
CA ILE A 42 0.09 -10.73 -6.32
C ILE A 42 1.42 -11.15 -6.96
N ASP A 43 1.88 -12.36 -6.69
CA ASP A 43 3.14 -12.90 -7.21
C ASP A 43 3.11 -13.01 -8.75
N SER A 44 1.96 -13.36 -9.33
CA SER A 44 1.77 -13.42 -10.79
C SER A 44 1.50 -12.06 -11.46
N THR A 45 1.49 -10.96 -10.71
CA THR A 45 1.28 -9.61 -11.24
C THR A 45 2.36 -8.60 -10.83
N PRO A 46 3.64 -8.86 -11.18
CA PRO A 46 4.79 -8.08 -10.79
C PRO A 46 4.95 -6.75 -11.55
N HIS A 47 3.93 -6.29 -12.27
CA HIS A 47 3.90 -4.95 -12.89
C HIS A 47 2.78 -4.06 -12.31
N LEU A 48 2.03 -4.54 -11.32
CA LEU A 48 1.04 -3.78 -10.57
C LEU A 48 1.57 -3.43 -9.19
N ASP A 49 1.21 -2.26 -8.66
CA ASP A 49 1.40 -1.92 -7.24
C ASP A 49 0.10 -2.23 -6.48
N TRP A 50 0.13 -3.24 -5.62
CA TRP A 50 -1.01 -3.68 -4.81
C TRP A 50 -1.09 -2.88 -3.53
N LEU A 51 -2.23 -2.22 -3.29
CA LEU A 51 -2.50 -1.49 -2.06
C LEU A 51 -3.37 -2.36 -1.16
N LEU A 52 -2.77 -2.84 -0.08
CA LEU A 52 -3.46 -3.58 0.97
C LEU A 52 -3.71 -2.64 2.16
N LEU A 53 -4.95 -2.58 2.64
CA LEU A 53 -5.34 -1.76 3.79
C LEU A 53 -5.94 -2.65 4.87
N THR A 54 -5.58 -2.41 6.14
CA THR A 54 -6.07 -3.21 7.27
C THR A 54 -6.36 -2.36 8.49
N LYS A 55 -7.23 -2.88 9.37
CA LYS A 55 -7.41 -2.36 10.74
C LYS A 55 -6.57 -3.13 11.76
N ARG A 56 -5.78 -4.12 11.32
CA ARG A 56 -5.06 -5.07 12.18
C ARG A 56 -3.60 -5.23 11.75
N PRO A 57 -2.80 -4.15 11.72
CA PRO A 57 -1.40 -4.25 11.30
C PRO A 57 -0.58 -5.22 12.15
N GLN A 58 -0.93 -5.44 13.43
CA GLN A 58 -0.30 -6.42 14.31
C GLN A 58 -0.33 -7.85 13.76
N ASN A 59 -1.33 -8.20 12.94
CA ASN A 59 -1.47 -9.54 12.38
C ASN A 59 -0.64 -9.74 11.10
N VAL A 60 -0.16 -8.66 10.49
CA VAL A 60 0.45 -8.71 9.15
C VAL A 60 1.69 -9.59 9.15
N ALA A 61 2.55 -9.48 10.17
CA ALA A 61 3.78 -10.26 10.23
C ALA A 61 3.53 -11.77 10.31
N ALA A 62 2.42 -12.20 10.91
CA ALA A 62 2.05 -13.60 11.05
C ALA A 62 1.30 -14.14 9.82
N LEU A 63 0.47 -13.32 9.18
CA LEU A 63 -0.44 -13.75 8.11
C LEU A 63 0.11 -13.51 6.69
N ALA A 64 1.04 -12.58 6.51
CA ALA A 64 1.68 -12.35 5.21
C ALA A 64 2.80 -13.39 4.97
N PRO A 65 2.89 -13.98 3.77
CA PRO A 65 3.83 -15.07 3.49
C PRO A 65 5.27 -14.59 3.31
N TRP A 66 5.50 -13.28 3.27
CA TRP A 66 6.77 -12.70 2.80
C TRP A 66 7.79 -12.44 3.91
N GLY A 67 7.35 -12.28 5.16
CA GLY A 67 8.21 -11.94 6.29
C GLY A 67 9.14 -10.77 5.96
N THR A 68 10.46 -11.00 6.08
CA THR A 68 11.50 -9.99 5.77
C THR A 68 11.72 -9.76 4.27
N ARG A 69 11.22 -10.64 3.39
CA ARG A 69 11.33 -10.53 1.92
C ARG A 69 10.07 -9.93 1.32
N TRP A 70 9.62 -8.81 1.87
CA TRP A 70 8.41 -8.14 1.44
C TRP A 70 8.51 -7.67 -0.03
N PRO A 71 7.50 -7.95 -0.90
CA PRO A 71 7.57 -7.59 -2.31
C PRO A 71 7.58 -6.07 -2.50
N GLU A 72 8.42 -5.58 -3.41
CA GLU A 72 8.48 -4.14 -3.71
C GLU A 72 7.14 -3.56 -4.18
N ASN A 73 6.26 -4.42 -4.69
CA ASN A 73 4.98 -4.04 -5.27
C ASN A 73 3.77 -4.26 -4.38
N VAL A 74 3.98 -4.57 -3.11
CA VAL A 74 2.92 -4.63 -2.12
C VAL A 74 3.08 -3.43 -1.19
N TRP A 75 2.19 -2.46 -1.35
CA TRP A 75 2.06 -1.30 -0.49
C TRP A 75 1.10 -1.66 0.63
N LEU A 76 1.48 -1.39 1.86
CA LEU A 76 0.68 -1.72 3.04
C LEU A 76 0.22 -0.46 3.73
N GLY A 77 -1.03 -0.42 4.14
CA GLY A 77 -1.53 0.66 4.97
C GLY A 77 -2.41 0.19 6.11
N ALA A 78 -2.55 1.08 7.09
CA ALA A 78 -3.47 0.91 8.19
C ALA A 78 -4.55 1.99 8.16
N THR A 79 -5.78 1.63 8.52
CA THR A 79 -6.82 2.61 8.84
C THR A 79 -6.52 3.23 10.20
N ILE A 80 -6.45 4.56 10.27
CA ILE A 80 -6.14 5.31 11.50
C ILE A 80 -7.15 6.44 11.65
N GLU A 81 -8.24 6.18 12.36
CA GLU A 81 -9.36 7.12 12.44
C GLU A 81 -9.14 8.25 13.48
N ASN A 82 -8.31 8.03 14.50
CA ASN A 82 -8.07 8.95 15.63
C ASN A 82 -6.74 8.63 16.35
N GLN A 83 -6.31 9.48 17.29
CA GLN A 83 -4.98 9.36 17.93
C GLN A 83 -4.83 8.06 18.71
N LYS A 84 -5.86 7.63 19.45
CA LYS A 84 -5.82 6.36 20.18
C LYS A 84 -5.51 5.19 19.24
N VAL A 85 -6.17 5.16 18.08
CA VAL A 85 -5.92 4.16 17.05
C VAL A 85 -4.51 4.29 16.46
N ALA A 86 -3.98 5.51 16.31
CA ALA A 86 -2.61 5.73 15.87
C ALA A 86 -1.62 5.11 16.85
N ASP A 87 -1.77 5.39 18.14
CA ASP A 87 -0.91 4.88 19.20
C ASP A 87 -0.95 3.34 19.27
N GLU A 88 -2.09 2.72 18.97
CA GLU A 88 -2.25 1.26 18.94
C GLU A 88 -1.64 0.59 17.70
N ARG A 89 -1.66 1.25 16.53
CA ARG A 89 -1.44 0.58 15.23
C ARG A 89 -0.16 1.01 14.50
N MET A 90 0.34 2.20 14.78
CA MET A 90 1.38 2.82 13.95
C MET A 90 2.74 2.15 14.08
N ASP A 91 3.08 1.64 15.27
CA ASP A 91 4.35 0.94 15.48
C ASP A 91 4.37 -0.41 14.74
N ASP A 92 3.27 -1.16 14.77
CA ASP A 92 3.14 -2.39 13.98
C ASP A 92 3.26 -2.11 12.48
N LEU A 93 2.57 -1.08 11.97
CA LEU A 93 2.67 -0.69 10.56
C LEU A 93 4.11 -0.29 10.19
N ALA A 94 4.76 0.50 11.04
CA ALA A 94 6.12 1.00 10.81
C ALA A 94 7.17 -0.12 10.78
N ALA A 95 6.96 -1.20 11.52
CA ALA A 95 7.86 -2.34 11.57
C ALA A 95 7.85 -3.20 10.30
N ILE A 96 6.77 -3.19 9.51
CA ILE A 96 6.66 -4.02 8.30
C ILE A 96 7.60 -3.48 7.22
N PRO A 97 8.46 -4.29 6.57
CA PRO A 97 9.43 -3.83 5.58
C PRO A 97 8.83 -3.52 4.19
N ALA A 98 7.59 -3.01 4.14
CA ALA A 98 6.95 -2.59 2.91
C ALA A 98 7.61 -1.33 2.33
N ARG A 99 7.92 -1.36 1.03
CA ARG A 99 8.51 -0.21 0.30
C ARG A 99 7.66 1.05 0.42
N VAL A 100 6.34 0.89 0.47
CA VAL A 100 5.41 1.97 0.79
C VAL A 100 4.48 1.51 1.90
N ARG A 101 4.64 2.15 3.06
CA ARG A 101 3.67 2.19 4.16
C ARG A 101 2.80 3.44 4.07
N PHE A 102 1.48 3.30 4.21
CA PHE A 102 0.53 4.42 4.14
C PHE A 102 -0.50 4.40 5.28
N VAL A 103 -1.05 5.56 5.59
CA VAL A 103 -2.17 5.71 6.53
C VAL A 103 -3.41 6.10 5.75
N SER A 104 -4.53 5.41 6.02
CA SER A 104 -5.85 5.86 5.61
C SER A 104 -6.57 6.40 6.83
N ALA A 105 -6.55 7.72 6.99
CA ALA A 105 -7.33 8.43 8.00
C ALA A 105 -8.71 8.75 7.43
N GLU A 106 -9.47 7.67 7.18
CA GLU A 106 -10.78 7.71 6.54
C GLU A 106 -11.77 6.75 7.22
N PRO A 107 -12.82 7.27 7.87
CA PRO A 107 -13.01 8.69 8.15
C PRO A 107 -12.00 9.25 9.17
N LEU A 108 -11.60 10.51 9.01
CA LEU A 108 -10.85 11.24 10.01
C LEU A 108 -11.80 11.71 11.12
N LEU A 109 -11.70 11.10 12.30
CA LEU A 109 -12.66 11.30 13.41
C LEU A 109 -12.18 12.26 14.50
N SER A 110 -10.87 12.54 14.55
CA SER A 110 -10.28 13.52 15.47
C SER A 110 -8.99 14.10 14.89
N ALA A 111 -8.41 15.07 15.60
CA ALA A 111 -7.03 15.46 15.36
C ALA A 111 -6.08 14.25 15.50
N LEU A 112 -5.01 14.28 14.72
CA LEU A 112 -3.95 13.28 14.67
C LEU A 112 -2.60 13.99 14.64
N ASP A 113 -1.66 13.53 15.45
CA ASP A 113 -0.23 13.82 15.31
C ASP A 113 0.50 12.53 14.91
N LEU A 114 0.97 12.50 13.68
CA LEU A 114 1.70 11.37 13.11
C LEU A 114 3.18 11.68 12.89
N ARG A 115 3.67 12.86 13.31
CA ARG A 115 5.05 13.33 13.01
C ARG A 115 6.13 12.33 13.39
N HIS A 116 5.92 11.53 14.45
CA HIS A 116 6.86 10.51 14.87
C HIS A 116 7.11 9.44 13.80
N TRP A 117 6.09 9.11 12.99
CA TRP A 117 6.16 8.03 11.99
C TRP A 117 6.31 8.55 10.55
N LEU A 118 5.84 9.76 10.23
CA LEU A 118 5.89 10.29 8.87
C LEU A 118 7.32 10.51 8.37
N GLY A 119 7.53 10.25 7.08
CA GLY A 119 8.80 10.34 6.38
C GLY A 119 9.46 8.97 6.22
N PRO A 120 10.45 8.60 7.06
CA PRO A 120 11.21 7.36 6.90
C PRO A 120 10.40 6.09 7.19
N LYS A 121 9.37 6.16 8.05
CA LYS A 121 8.55 4.99 8.40
C LYS A 121 7.23 4.98 7.64
N VAL A 122 6.54 6.10 7.47
CA VAL A 122 5.27 6.18 6.73
C VAL A 122 5.35 7.25 5.67
N HIS A 123 4.96 6.90 4.43
CA HIS A 123 5.29 7.68 3.25
C HIS A 123 4.08 8.39 2.63
N TRP A 124 2.87 8.04 3.06
CA TRP A 124 1.64 8.55 2.48
C TRP A 124 0.53 8.62 3.53
N VAL A 125 -0.19 9.73 3.56
CA VAL A 125 -1.42 9.88 4.35
C VAL A 125 -2.57 10.22 3.41
N ILE A 126 -3.61 9.40 3.46
CA ILE A 126 -4.87 9.59 2.76
C ILE A 126 -5.90 10.03 3.79
N THR A 127 -6.60 11.13 3.54
CA THR A 127 -7.57 11.69 4.48
C THR A 127 -8.92 11.91 3.82
N GLY A 128 -9.97 11.79 4.61
CA GLY A 128 -11.33 12.08 4.14
C GLY A 128 -12.38 12.00 5.24
N GLY A 129 -13.48 12.72 5.04
CA GLY A 129 -14.61 12.73 5.97
C GLY A 129 -15.62 11.61 5.74
N GLU A 130 -16.54 11.45 6.70
CA GLU A 130 -17.58 10.44 6.66
C GLU A 130 -18.59 10.67 5.53
N SER A 131 -19.00 9.58 4.86
CA SER A 131 -20.11 9.57 3.91
C SER A 131 -21.37 8.93 4.53
N GLY A 132 -22.55 9.21 3.99
CA GLY A 132 -23.80 8.56 4.36
C GLY A 132 -24.67 9.28 5.40
N GLY A 133 -25.87 8.74 5.65
CA GLY A 133 -26.94 9.42 6.38
C GLY A 133 -26.61 9.86 7.82
N LYS A 134 -25.61 9.24 8.46
CA LYS A 134 -25.17 9.47 9.84
C LYS A 134 -23.78 10.12 9.93
N ALA A 135 -23.23 10.64 8.83
CA ALA A 135 -21.91 11.23 8.81
C ALA A 135 -21.79 12.39 9.83
N ARG A 136 -20.69 12.42 10.58
CA ARG A 136 -20.35 13.52 11.47
C ARG A 136 -19.63 14.63 10.68
N PRO A 137 -19.84 15.92 11.02
CA PRO A 137 -19.07 17.01 10.43
C PRO A 137 -17.61 16.92 10.91
N PRO A 138 -16.63 16.74 10.01
CA PRO A 138 -15.24 16.72 10.43
C PRO A 138 -14.75 18.16 10.67
N ASN A 139 -13.72 18.32 11.50
CA ASN A 139 -13.09 19.62 11.70
C ASN A 139 -12.04 19.89 10.59
N PRO A 140 -12.12 21.02 9.86
CA PRO A 140 -11.19 21.35 8.78
C PRO A 140 -9.73 21.44 9.22
N THR A 141 -9.47 21.85 10.46
CA THR A 141 -8.10 21.97 10.99
C THR A 141 -7.38 20.63 11.11
N TRP A 142 -8.11 19.51 11.28
CA TRP A 142 -7.50 18.18 11.34
C TRP A 142 -6.84 17.80 10.01
N PHE A 143 -7.52 18.06 8.88
CA PHE A 143 -6.98 17.81 7.54
C PHE A 143 -5.79 18.72 7.22
N ARG A 144 -5.90 20.02 7.56
CA ARG A 144 -4.80 20.98 7.38
C ARG A 144 -3.57 20.59 8.21
N SER A 145 -3.77 20.17 9.45
CA SER A 145 -2.67 19.71 10.30
C SER A 145 -1.97 18.49 9.71
N LEU A 146 -2.72 17.48 9.23
CA LEU A 146 -2.12 16.30 8.59
C LEU A 146 -1.37 16.63 7.29
N ARG A 147 -1.92 17.55 6.48
CA ARG A 147 -1.22 18.09 5.32
C ARG A 147 0.11 18.71 5.73
N ASP A 148 0.09 19.61 6.70
CA ASP A 148 1.28 20.35 7.14
C ASP A 148 2.33 19.39 7.72
N GLN A 149 1.91 18.40 8.52
CA GLN A 149 2.78 17.33 9.02
C GLN A 149 3.40 16.50 7.88
N CYS A 150 2.64 16.20 6.82
CA CYS A 150 3.17 15.47 5.67
C CYS A 150 4.22 16.30 4.93
N GLN A 151 3.95 17.57 4.67
CA GLN A 151 4.88 18.49 4.03
C GLN A 151 6.16 18.67 4.85
N GLU A 152 6.02 18.85 6.17
CA GLU A 152 7.13 18.98 7.12
C GLU A 152 8.04 17.75 7.10
N ARG A 153 7.46 16.55 6.98
CA ARG A 153 8.18 15.27 7.10
C ARG A 153 8.50 14.61 5.76
N GLY A 154 8.16 15.24 4.64
CA GLY A 154 8.37 14.71 3.29
C GLY A 154 7.55 13.46 2.96
N ALA A 155 6.39 13.29 3.61
CA ALA A 155 5.41 12.27 3.25
C ALA A 155 4.42 12.85 2.23
N ALA A 156 3.89 12.01 1.33
CA ALA A 156 2.83 12.43 0.42
C ALA A 156 1.52 12.65 1.17
N PHE A 157 0.76 13.68 0.78
CA PHE A 157 -0.57 13.95 1.31
C PHE A 157 -1.66 13.83 0.24
N HIS A 158 -2.66 13.00 0.49
CA HIS A 158 -3.85 12.87 -0.34
C HIS A 158 -5.09 13.27 0.44
N PHE A 159 -5.80 14.31 0.00
CA PHE A 159 -7.13 14.66 0.49
C PHE A 159 -8.16 14.12 -0.48
N LYS A 160 -8.82 13.02 -0.09
CA LYS A 160 -9.75 12.33 -0.97
C LYS A 160 -11.04 13.10 -1.15
N GLN A 161 -11.65 13.53 -0.04
CA GLN A 161 -12.92 14.25 -0.02
C GLN A 161 -13.33 14.70 1.40
N TRP A 162 -14.28 15.63 1.43
CA TRP A 162 -14.95 16.07 2.66
C TRP A 162 -15.98 15.08 3.24
N GLY A 163 -16.52 14.17 2.43
CA GLY A 163 -17.65 13.34 2.84
C GLY A 163 -18.98 14.11 2.73
N GLU A 164 -19.93 13.95 3.65
CA GLU A 164 -21.24 14.62 3.55
C GLU A 164 -21.22 16.12 3.88
N TRP A 165 -20.17 16.60 4.55
CA TRP A 165 -20.10 17.92 5.16
C TRP A 165 -18.93 18.73 4.61
N VAL A 166 -19.16 19.97 4.20
CA VAL A 166 -18.11 20.88 3.69
C VAL A 166 -18.03 22.15 4.53
N PRO A 167 -16.85 22.78 4.69
CA PRO A 167 -16.76 24.08 5.35
C PRO A 167 -17.61 25.12 4.62
N ALA A 168 -18.36 25.93 5.36
CA ALA A 168 -19.15 27.03 4.79
C ALA A 168 -18.27 28.01 4.00
N SER A 169 -17.04 28.25 4.46
CA SER A 169 -16.06 29.07 3.74
C SER A 169 -15.64 28.51 2.38
N ALA A 170 -15.90 27.22 2.13
CA ALA A 170 -15.59 26.53 0.88
C ALA A 170 -16.86 26.30 0.02
N SER A 171 -18.02 26.83 0.40
CA SER A 171 -19.26 26.69 -0.35
C SER A 171 -19.88 28.04 -0.68
N ALA A 172 -20.27 28.22 -1.95
CA ALA A 172 -21.01 29.39 -2.43
C ALA A 172 -22.54 29.27 -2.24
N ASN A 173 -23.03 28.24 -1.55
CA ASN A 173 -24.47 27.97 -1.46
C ASN A 173 -25.20 28.92 -0.50
N GLY A 174 -26.12 29.72 -1.03
CA GLY A 174 -27.02 30.61 -0.28
C GLY A 174 -28.37 29.99 0.14
N GLY A 175 -28.55 28.68 -0.04
CA GLY A 175 -29.79 27.97 0.34
C GLY A 175 -29.86 27.60 1.83
N ARG A 176 -31.06 27.27 2.32
CA ARG A 176 -31.25 26.70 3.67
C ARG A 176 -30.71 25.27 3.71
N VAL A 177 -29.55 25.09 4.31
CA VAL A 177 -28.87 23.79 4.44
C VAL A 177 -28.65 23.49 5.92
N GLN A 178 -28.71 22.20 6.30
CA GLN A 178 -28.32 21.78 7.64
C GLN A 178 -26.87 22.18 7.91
N SER A 179 -26.63 22.87 9.03
CA SER A 179 -25.30 23.30 9.46
C SER A 179 -24.95 22.82 10.87
N ARG A 180 -23.65 22.72 11.15
CA ARG A 180 -23.09 22.42 12.47
C ARG A 180 -21.85 23.26 12.70
N ILE A 181 -21.64 23.71 13.93
CA ILE A 181 -20.39 24.35 14.35
C ILE A 181 -19.52 23.26 14.97
N VAL A 182 -18.31 23.08 14.47
CA VAL A 182 -17.32 22.14 15.04
C VAL A 182 -16.47 22.84 16.12
N THR A 183 -15.63 22.08 16.81
CA THR A 183 -14.93 22.50 18.04
C THR A 183 -14.07 23.75 17.91
N ASP A 184 -13.59 24.09 16.71
CA ASP A 184 -12.78 25.29 16.43
C ASP A 184 -13.61 26.49 15.93
N GLY A 185 -14.94 26.36 15.96
CA GLY A 185 -15.86 27.40 15.48
C GLY A 185 -16.17 27.35 13.99
N ALA A 186 -15.56 26.44 13.21
CA ALA A 186 -15.87 26.34 11.79
C ALA A 186 -17.32 25.86 11.58
N ILE A 187 -18.04 26.54 10.67
CA ILE A 187 -19.38 26.15 10.26
C ILE A 187 -19.26 25.12 9.13
N MET A 188 -19.84 23.95 9.34
CA MET A 188 -19.92 22.86 8.36
C MET A 188 -21.34 22.78 7.80
N LEU A 189 -21.46 22.71 6.48
CA LEU A 189 -22.73 22.57 5.75
C LEU A 189 -22.88 21.15 5.22
N ARG A 190 -24.05 20.55 5.42
CA ARG A 190 -24.36 19.21 4.90
C ARG A 190 -24.93 19.30 3.48
N LEU A 191 -24.05 19.23 2.48
CA LEU A 191 -24.43 19.30 1.06
C LEU A 191 -24.49 17.93 0.37
N GLY A 192 -24.01 16.90 1.05
CA GLY A 192 -23.89 15.57 0.49
C GLY A 192 -22.55 15.34 -0.24
N LYS A 193 -22.12 14.08 -0.25
CA LYS A 193 -20.80 13.65 -0.76
C LYS A 193 -20.37 14.29 -2.08
N LYS A 194 -21.26 14.28 -3.07
CA LYS A 194 -20.97 14.77 -4.42
C LYS A 194 -20.71 16.28 -4.43
N ALA A 195 -21.48 17.06 -3.68
CA ALA A 195 -21.38 18.51 -3.64
C ALA A 195 -20.28 19.01 -2.69
N ALA A 196 -19.97 18.25 -1.63
CA ALA A 196 -18.89 18.61 -0.70
C ALA A 196 -17.51 18.55 -1.36
N GLY A 197 -17.31 17.66 -2.32
CA GLY A 197 -16.12 17.65 -3.17
C GLY A 197 -14.82 17.26 -2.47
N ARG A 198 -13.70 17.58 -3.13
CA ARG A 198 -12.34 17.12 -2.79
C ARG A 198 -11.31 18.25 -2.77
N GLU A 199 -11.76 19.48 -2.64
CA GLU A 199 -10.88 20.64 -2.53
C GLU A 199 -10.64 20.98 -1.07
N LEU A 200 -9.39 21.07 -0.68
CA LEU A 200 -8.95 21.56 0.63
C LEU A 200 -8.15 22.83 0.38
N ASP A 201 -8.65 23.95 0.92
CA ASP A 201 -8.08 25.28 0.73
C ASP A 201 -7.93 25.67 -0.77
N GLY A 202 -9.00 25.43 -1.55
CA GLY A 202 -9.13 25.90 -2.94
C GLY A 202 -8.37 25.09 -3.98
N ARG A 203 -7.81 23.93 -3.62
CA ARG A 203 -7.16 23.01 -4.56
C ARG A 203 -7.33 21.55 -4.19
N THR A 204 -7.10 20.65 -5.14
CA THR A 204 -7.00 19.22 -4.85
C THR A 204 -5.62 18.86 -4.32
N TRP A 205 -5.56 17.84 -3.47
CA TRP A 205 -4.33 17.30 -2.93
C TRP A 205 -4.26 15.82 -3.31
N ASP A 206 -3.59 15.54 -4.43
CA ASP A 206 -3.57 14.22 -5.07
C ASP A 206 -2.18 13.57 -5.01
N GLU A 207 -1.35 13.95 -4.04
CA GLU A 207 0.04 13.52 -3.96
C GLU A 207 0.16 12.01 -3.72
N LEU A 208 1.27 11.45 -4.22
CA LEU A 208 1.59 10.04 -4.14
C LEU A 208 3.06 9.87 -3.76
N PRO A 209 3.43 8.80 -3.05
CA PRO A 209 4.83 8.52 -2.75
C PRO A 209 5.66 8.38 -4.00
N THR A 210 6.85 8.97 -4.00
CA THR A 210 7.82 8.76 -5.06
C THR A 210 8.51 7.42 -4.86
N THR A 211 8.21 6.43 -5.71
CA THR A 211 8.94 5.16 -5.70
C THR A 211 9.87 5.10 -6.91
N LYS A 212 11.18 5.23 -6.71
CA LYS A 212 12.16 5.02 -7.80
C LYS A 212 12.18 3.53 -8.16
N ARG A 213 12.09 3.20 -9.45
CA ARG A 213 12.35 1.84 -9.94
C ARG A 213 13.85 1.58 -9.87
N THR A 214 14.26 0.66 -9.02
CA THR A 214 15.52 -0.08 -9.22
C THR A 214 15.31 -0.93 -10.47
N LYS A 215 16.11 -0.72 -11.53
CA LYS A 215 16.15 -1.71 -12.62
C LYS A 215 16.65 -3.01 -11.99
N PRO A 216 16.02 -4.17 -12.25
CA PRO A 216 16.64 -5.43 -11.89
C PRO A 216 18.03 -5.45 -12.53
N SER A 217 19.07 -5.61 -11.71
CA SER A 217 20.40 -5.89 -12.23
C SER A 217 20.25 -7.09 -13.15
N ARG A 218 20.65 -6.96 -14.43
CA ARG A 218 20.75 -8.13 -15.30
C ARG A 218 21.65 -9.12 -14.57
N SER A 219 21.07 -10.19 -14.04
CA SER A 219 21.87 -11.34 -13.63
C SER A 219 22.56 -11.79 -14.90
N SER A 220 23.88 -11.64 -14.95
CA SER A 220 24.70 -12.28 -15.96
C SER A 220 24.60 -13.78 -15.73
N THR A 221 23.56 -14.40 -16.27
CA THR A 221 23.52 -15.84 -16.45
C THR A 221 24.54 -16.13 -17.55
N THR A 222 25.80 -16.27 -17.16
CA THR A 222 26.78 -16.99 -17.97
C THR A 222 26.33 -18.44 -18.00
N SER A 223 25.54 -18.78 -19.03
CA SER A 223 25.37 -20.17 -19.44
C SER A 223 26.76 -20.73 -19.77
N PRO A 224 27.14 -21.92 -19.27
CA PRO A 224 28.39 -22.55 -19.67
C PRO A 224 28.30 -22.86 -21.17
N LYS A 225 29.26 -22.34 -21.94
CA LYS A 225 29.44 -22.70 -23.36
C LYS A 225 29.60 -24.22 -23.44
N ALA A 226 28.78 -24.85 -24.26
CA ALA A 226 28.95 -26.23 -24.68
C ALA A 226 30.35 -26.38 -25.29
N GLY A 227 31.18 -27.22 -24.66
CA GLY A 227 32.44 -27.67 -25.23
C GLY A 227 32.17 -28.66 -26.36
N GLU A 228 32.69 -28.36 -27.54
CA GLU A 228 32.73 -29.24 -28.70
C GLU A 228 33.49 -30.56 -28.43
N PRO A 229 33.22 -31.61 -29.22
CA PRO A 229 33.65 -32.97 -28.92
C PRO A 229 35.13 -33.19 -29.23
N SER A 230 35.88 -33.67 -28.24
CA SER A 230 37.25 -34.17 -28.41
C SER A 230 37.26 -35.40 -29.30
N ARG A 231 37.97 -35.29 -30.44
CA ARG A 231 38.23 -36.36 -31.40
C ARG A 231 38.99 -37.52 -30.74
N ARG A 232 38.51 -38.74 -31.01
CA ARG A 232 39.22 -40.00 -30.75
C ARG A 232 40.50 -40.06 -31.60
N SER A 233 41.61 -40.44 -30.99
CA SER A 233 42.73 -41.06 -31.69
C SER A 233 42.93 -42.48 -31.15
N SER A 234 43.07 -43.40 -32.07
CA SER A 234 43.23 -44.84 -31.87
C SER A 234 44.62 -45.18 -31.33
N ALA A 235 44.69 -46.13 -30.40
CA ALA A 235 45.83 -47.03 -30.25
C ALA A 235 45.37 -48.36 -29.65
N SER A 236 45.42 -49.40 -30.48
CA SER A 236 45.28 -50.80 -30.12
C SER A 236 46.56 -51.28 -29.41
N LYS A 237 46.42 -52.05 -28.32
CA LYS A 237 47.24 -53.24 -28.08
C LYS A 237 46.63 -54.16 -27.03
N LEU A 238 46.43 -55.41 -27.46
CA LEU A 238 46.13 -56.60 -26.67
C LEU A 238 47.20 -56.86 -25.60
N LEU A 239 46.82 -57.53 -24.50
CA LEU A 239 47.36 -58.85 -24.10
C LEU A 239 46.68 -59.40 -22.81
N SER A 240 46.11 -60.61 -22.96
CA SER A 240 46.00 -61.77 -22.06
C SER A 240 45.99 -61.65 -20.52
N GLY A 241 45.05 -62.39 -19.88
CA GLY A 241 44.86 -62.64 -18.43
C GLY A 241 46.00 -63.39 -17.70
N PRO A 242 45.77 -64.02 -16.52
CA PRO A 242 44.74 -65.04 -16.30
C PRO A 242 43.98 -65.02 -14.93
N LYS A 243 42.99 -65.91 -14.83
CA LYS A 243 42.19 -66.31 -13.65
C LYS A 243 43.01 -67.08 -12.59
N ALA A 244 42.67 -66.89 -11.30
CA ALA A 244 42.64 -67.85 -10.17
C ALA A 244 42.66 -67.05 -8.85
N LYS A 245 42.14 -67.43 -7.68
CA LYS A 245 41.37 -68.56 -7.12
C LYS A 245 40.91 -68.08 -5.71
N ARG A 246 39.75 -68.56 -5.26
CA ARG A 246 39.34 -68.88 -3.87
C ARG A 246 40.01 -68.15 -2.67
N ALA A 247 39.17 -67.52 -1.85
CA ALA A 247 38.89 -67.95 -0.46
C ALA A 247 37.46 -67.52 -0.12
#